data_AF-A0A4U6CFU7-F1
#
_entry.id   AF-A0A4U6CFU7-F1
#
_cell.length_a   1.000
_cell.length_b   1.000
_cell.length_c   1.000
_cell.angle_alpha   90.00
_cell.angle_beta   90.00
_cell.angle_gamma   90.00
#
_symmetry.space_group_name_H-M   'P 1'
#
loop_
_entity.id
_entity.type
_entity.pdbx_description
1 polymer ?
#
loop_
_entity_poly.entity_id
_entity_poly.type
_entity_poly.pdbx_seq_one_letter_code
_entity_poly.pdbx_strand_id
1 'polypeptide(L)'
;MTEPKHRLMQAIREAGYTKPTEAWRANQRALGISQDLMISNANGHRPISRKAAEKYAEVFGRTAGWYLYGEAGQTSAPANESPPSTQKVSDPKEIRKLLGRIDGLTTANIKVLLAAIEGFQLANDEQPSQSQRRDQSESANRPRVKAP
;
A
#
# COMPACT_ATOMS: atom_id res chain seq x y z
N MET A 1 14.33 6.58 -4.57
CA MET A 1 13.11 6.48 -5.40
C MET A 1 13.27 5.29 -6.35
N THR A 2 12.34 4.34 -6.36
CA THR A 2 12.36 3.26 -7.37
C THR A 2 12.02 3.85 -8.73
N GLU A 3 12.86 3.65 -9.74
CA GLU A 3 12.58 4.13 -11.10
C GLU A 3 11.40 3.34 -11.73
N PRO A 4 10.64 3.95 -12.67
CA PRO A 4 9.54 3.28 -13.38
C PRO A 4 9.90 1.92 -13.99
N LYS A 5 11.14 1.77 -14.49
CA LYS A 5 11.65 0.50 -15.05
C LYS A 5 11.66 -0.63 -14.01
N HIS A 6 12.05 -0.33 -12.77
CA HIS A 6 12.12 -1.29 -11.68
C HIS A 6 10.72 -1.72 -11.25
N ARG A 7 9.75 -0.81 -11.30
CA ARG A 7 8.34 -1.10 -10.99
C ARG A 7 7.71 -1.99 -12.05
N LEU A 8 7.97 -1.74 -13.34
CA LEU A 8 7.49 -2.63 -14.41
C LEU A 8 8.06 -4.05 -14.27
N MET A 9 9.37 -4.17 -14.03
CA MET A 9 9.99 -5.49 -13.78
C MET A 9 9.46 -6.17 -12.52
N GLN A 10 9.13 -5.40 -11.48
CA GLN A 10 8.49 -5.93 -10.28
C GLN A 10 7.10 -6.49 -10.59
N ALA A 11 6.25 -5.75 -11.31
CA ALA A 11 4.91 -6.22 -11.68
C ALA A 11 4.96 -7.49 -12.55
N ILE A 12 5.93 -7.57 -13.47
CA ILE A 12 6.16 -8.75 -14.30
C ILE A 12 6.50 -9.98 -13.44
N ARG A 13 7.38 -9.80 -12.44
CA ARG A 13 7.75 -10.88 -11.52
C ARG A 13 6.60 -11.30 -10.61
N GLU A 14 5.83 -10.35 -10.10
CA GLU A 14 4.63 -10.61 -9.30
C GLU A 14 3.55 -11.35 -10.09
N ALA A 15 3.45 -11.09 -11.40
CA ALA A 15 2.59 -11.83 -12.32
C ALA A 15 3.16 -13.22 -12.70
N GLY A 16 4.29 -13.63 -12.14
CA GLY A 16 4.89 -14.96 -12.34
C GLY A 16 5.83 -15.09 -13.53
N TYR A 17 6.17 -14.00 -14.21
CA TYR A 17 7.06 -14.02 -15.38
C TYR A 17 8.49 -13.65 -15.01
N THR A 18 9.46 -14.34 -15.60
CA THR A 18 10.88 -14.03 -15.34
C THR A 18 11.40 -12.95 -16.30
N LYS A 19 10.86 -12.92 -17.53
CA LYS A 19 11.34 -12.04 -18.60
C LYS A 19 10.22 -11.14 -19.14
N PRO A 20 10.51 -9.88 -19.50
CA PRO A 20 9.52 -8.98 -20.11
C PRO A 20 8.97 -9.52 -21.44
N THR A 21 9.79 -10.22 -22.22
CA THR A 21 9.36 -10.89 -23.46
C THR A 21 8.30 -11.96 -23.22
N GLU A 22 8.42 -12.69 -22.13
CA GLU A 22 7.50 -13.77 -21.77
C GLU A 22 6.15 -13.18 -21.33
N ALA A 23 6.19 -12.19 -20.44
CA ALA A 23 5.01 -11.44 -20.03
C ALA A 23 4.32 -10.74 -21.22
N TRP A 24 5.09 -10.23 -22.19
CA TRP A 24 4.51 -9.67 -23.41
C TRP A 24 3.79 -10.72 -24.24
N ARG A 25 4.42 -11.88 -24.49
CA ARG A 25 3.82 -12.97 -25.28
C ARG A 25 2.53 -13.48 -24.64
N ALA A 26 2.50 -13.65 -23.32
CA ALA A 26 1.33 -14.10 -22.60
C ALA A 26 0.17 -13.08 -22.64
N ASN A 27 0.48 -11.78 -22.69
CA ASN A 27 -0.51 -10.70 -22.57
C ASN A 27 -0.65 -9.83 -23.83
N GLN A 28 -0.12 -10.28 -24.97
CA GLN A 28 -0.02 -9.49 -26.20
C GLN A 28 -1.38 -8.93 -26.64
N ARG A 29 -2.44 -9.75 -26.56
CA ARG A 29 -3.80 -9.35 -26.96
C ARG A 29 -4.39 -8.27 -26.06
N ALA A 30 -4.11 -8.31 -24.76
CA ALA A 30 -4.64 -7.35 -23.78
C ALA A 30 -3.82 -6.05 -23.74
N LEU A 31 -2.50 -6.16 -23.86
CA LEU A 31 -1.57 -5.03 -23.83
C LEU A 31 -1.74 -4.09 -25.03
N GLY A 32 -1.96 -4.63 -26.24
CA GLY A 32 -2.10 -3.83 -27.46
C GLY A 32 -0.88 -2.96 -27.79
N ILE A 33 0.31 -3.30 -27.27
CA ILE A 33 1.58 -2.61 -27.53
C ILE A 33 2.61 -3.56 -28.14
N SER A 34 3.63 -3.01 -28.81
CA SER A 34 4.71 -3.82 -29.39
C SER A 34 5.63 -4.41 -28.31
N GLN A 35 6.24 -5.55 -28.64
CA GLN A 35 7.21 -6.22 -27.77
C GLN A 35 8.40 -5.29 -27.45
N ASP A 36 8.91 -4.60 -28.48
CA ASP A 36 10.06 -3.70 -28.36
C ASP A 36 9.78 -2.53 -27.42
N LEU A 37 8.53 -2.02 -27.39
CA LEU A 37 8.13 -0.97 -26.47
C LEU A 37 8.18 -1.46 -25.02
N MET A 38 7.65 -2.66 -24.74
CA MET A 38 7.67 -3.24 -23.40
C MET A 38 9.11 -3.52 -22.92
N ILE A 39 9.95 -4.07 -23.78
CA ILE A 39 11.36 -4.34 -23.47
C ILE A 39 12.11 -3.02 -23.23
N SER A 40 11.90 -2.00 -24.07
CA SER A 40 12.52 -0.68 -23.91
C SER A 40 12.13 -0.01 -22.59
N ASN A 41 10.86 -0.11 -22.21
CA ASN A 41 10.34 0.41 -20.95
C ASN A 41 10.89 -0.34 -19.73
N ALA A 42 10.98 -1.67 -19.81
CA ALA A 42 11.50 -2.52 -18.74
C ALA A 42 13.01 -2.34 -18.52
N ASN A 43 13.77 -2.12 -19.59
CA ASN A 43 15.20 -1.84 -19.53
C ASN A 43 15.52 -0.37 -19.21
N GLY A 44 14.52 0.51 -19.27
CA GLY A 44 14.70 1.96 -19.04
C GLY A 44 15.30 2.72 -20.23
N HIS A 45 15.35 2.12 -21.43
CA HIS A 45 15.76 2.81 -22.65
C HIS A 45 14.74 3.88 -23.09
N ARG A 46 13.47 3.70 -22.70
CA ARG A 46 12.40 4.66 -22.95
C ARG A 46 11.61 4.91 -21.67
N PRO A 47 11.16 6.15 -21.44
CA PRO A 47 10.25 6.45 -20.35
C PRO A 47 8.88 5.81 -20.60
N ILE A 48 8.26 5.32 -19.52
CA ILE A 48 6.89 4.79 -19.58
C ILE A 48 5.93 5.96 -19.77
N SER A 49 5.18 5.96 -20.87
CA SER A 49 4.11 6.93 -21.10
C SER A 49 2.88 6.59 -20.26
N ARG A 50 2.02 7.58 -20.01
CA ARG A 50 0.73 7.37 -19.31
C ARG A 50 -0.12 6.28 -19.97
N LYS A 51 -0.22 6.30 -21.29
CA LYS A 51 -0.95 5.29 -22.07
C LYS A 51 -0.37 3.88 -21.93
N ALA A 52 0.96 3.76 -21.87
CA ALA A 52 1.60 2.45 -21.64
C ALA A 52 1.36 1.97 -20.20
N ALA A 53 1.43 2.86 -19.21
CA ALA A 53 1.14 2.55 -17.81
C ALA A 53 -0.30 2.05 -17.61
N GLU A 54 -1.29 2.63 -18.31
CA GLU A 54 -2.67 2.15 -18.30
C GLU A 54 -2.79 0.71 -18.85
N LYS A 55 -2.05 0.39 -19.91
CA LYS A 55 -2.00 -0.98 -20.45
C LYS A 55 -1.33 -1.97 -19.52
N TYR A 56 -0.24 -1.57 -18.88
CA TYR A 56 0.37 -2.39 -17.83
C TYR A 56 -0.55 -2.56 -16.61
N ALA A 57 -1.36 -1.54 -16.31
CA ALA A 57 -2.32 -1.59 -15.22
C ALA A 57 -3.43 -2.60 -15.47
N GLU A 58 -3.98 -2.59 -16.69
CA GLU A 58 -5.01 -3.52 -17.15
C GLU A 58 -4.54 -4.98 -17.08
N VAL A 59 -3.27 -5.24 -17.41
CA VAL A 59 -2.72 -6.59 -17.52
C VAL A 59 -2.16 -7.14 -16.20
N PHE A 60 -1.45 -6.31 -15.43
CA PHE A 60 -0.74 -6.75 -14.23
C PHE A 60 -1.42 -6.31 -12.91
N GLY A 61 -2.60 -5.67 -12.98
CA GLY A 61 -3.40 -5.37 -11.79
C GLY A 61 -2.84 -4.29 -10.85
N ARG A 62 -1.98 -3.40 -11.36
CA ARG A 62 -1.40 -2.26 -10.63
C ARG A 62 -1.93 -0.94 -11.19
N THR A 63 -1.99 0.14 -10.42
CA THR A 63 -2.51 1.41 -10.97
C THR A 63 -1.49 2.05 -11.93
N ALA A 64 -1.96 2.84 -12.90
CA ALA A 64 -1.06 3.57 -13.80
C ALA A 64 -0.13 4.53 -13.02
N GLY A 65 -0.65 5.15 -11.95
CA GLY A 65 0.11 6.01 -11.02
C GLY A 65 1.24 5.27 -10.30
N TRP A 66 1.05 3.98 -10.01
CA TRP A 66 2.11 3.13 -9.44
C TRP A 66 3.28 2.98 -10.40
N TYR A 67 3.03 2.71 -11.68
CA TYR A 67 4.10 2.59 -12.67
C TYR A 67 4.88 3.90 -12.85
N LEU A 68 4.18 5.03 -12.92
CA LEU A 68 4.78 6.34 -13.20
C LEU A 68 5.44 6.98 -11.97
N TYR A 69 4.74 7.00 -10.84
CA TYR A 69 5.12 7.80 -9.67
C TYR A 69 5.42 6.96 -8.43
N GLY A 70 4.99 5.68 -8.40
CA GLY A 70 5.20 4.80 -7.25
C GLY A 70 4.20 5.05 -6.13
N GLU A 71 3.03 5.60 -6.46
CA GLU A 71 1.89 5.75 -5.54
C GLU A 71 1.42 4.39 -5.01
N ALA A 72 0.73 4.33 -3.87
CA ALA A 72 0.17 3.08 -3.33
C ALA A 72 -0.81 2.45 -4.36
N GLY A 73 -0.35 1.41 -5.06
CA GLY A 73 -0.96 0.93 -6.28
C GLY A 73 -1.34 -0.53 -6.24
N GLN A 74 -2.57 -0.79 -5.84
CA GLN A 74 -3.29 -2.00 -6.21
C GLN A 74 -4.47 -1.54 -7.06
N THR A 75 -4.62 -2.09 -8.26
CA THR A 75 -5.84 -1.86 -9.03
C THR A 75 -6.92 -2.64 -8.31
N SER A 76 -7.65 -1.96 -7.43
CA SER A 76 -8.95 -2.42 -6.99
C SER A 76 -9.77 -2.74 -8.24
N ALA A 77 -10.27 -3.97 -8.31
CA ALA A 77 -11.33 -4.38 -9.22
C ALA A 77 -12.51 -3.37 -9.17
N PRO A 78 -13.40 -3.35 -10.18
CA PRO A 78 -14.16 -2.16 -10.57
C PRO A 78 -14.90 -1.49 -9.40
N ALA A 79 -14.78 -0.17 -9.38
CA ALA A 79 -15.39 0.80 -8.48
C ALA A 79 -16.84 0.48 -8.06
N ASN A 80 -17.01 -0.35 -7.03
CA ASN A 80 -18.20 -0.27 -6.17
C ASN A 80 -17.97 -0.67 -4.71
N GLU A 81 -16.72 -0.74 -4.25
CA GLU A 81 -16.43 -0.76 -2.82
C GLU A 81 -15.48 0.39 -2.50
N SER A 82 -15.95 1.25 -1.61
CA SER A 82 -15.21 2.30 -0.92
C SER A 82 -13.81 1.83 -0.53
N PRO A 83 -12.81 2.74 -0.41
CA PRO A 83 -11.46 2.36 -0.01
C PRO A 83 -11.53 1.48 1.25
N PRO A 84 -10.64 0.49 1.43
CA PRO A 84 -10.47 -0.12 2.73
C PRO A 84 -9.96 1.00 3.61
N SER A 85 -10.90 1.68 4.27
CA SER A 85 -10.67 2.29 5.55
C SER A 85 -9.87 1.27 6.30
N THR A 86 -8.71 1.67 6.81
CA THR A 86 -8.01 0.95 7.86
C THR A 86 -8.99 0.86 9.03
N GLN A 87 -9.96 -0.06 8.93
CA GLN A 87 -10.90 -0.37 9.98
C GLN A 87 -10.03 -1.01 11.03
N LYS A 88 -9.74 -0.23 12.06
CA LYS A 88 -9.24 -0.73 13.32
C LYS A 88 -10.23 -1.83 13.71
N VAL A 89 -9.84 -3.09 13.54
CA VAL A 89 -10.69 -4.24 13.87
C VAL A 89 -10.75 -4.27 15.38
N SER A 90 -11.79 -3.65 15.94
CA SER A 90 -11.98 -3.52 17.39
C SER A 90 -12.70 -4.74 17.98
N ASP A 91 -13.28 -5.61 17.15
CA ASP A 91 -14.06 -6.76 17.61
C ASP A 91 -13.32 -8.10 17.40
N PRO A 92 -13.14 -8.91 18.46
CA PRO A 92 -12.40 -10.18 18.38
C PRO A 92 -13.10 -11.25 17.53
N LYS A 93 -14.42 -11.17 17.32
CA LYS A 93 -15.15 -12.14 16.47
C LYS A 93 -14.85 -11.89 14.99
N GLU A 94 -14.64 -10.63 14.60
CA GLU A 94 -14.24 -10.26 13.25
C GLU A 94 -12.83 -10.75 12.93
N ILE A 95 -11.89 -10.60 13.88
CA ILE A 95 -10.53 -11.15 13.79
C ILE A 95 -10.57 -12.67 13.58
N ARG A 96 -11.39 -13.38 14.37
CA ARG A 96 -11.56 -14.83 14.24
C ARG A 96 -12.11 -15.24 12.87
N LYS A 97 -13.07 -14.49 12.32
CA LYS A 97 -13.64 -14.74 10.99
C LYS A 97 -12.58 -14.55 9.89
N LEU A 98 -11.71 -13.55 10.01
CA LEU A 98 -10.61 -13.32 9.07
C LEU A 98 -9.55 -14.42 9.14
N LEU A 99 -9.13 -14.79 10.35
CA LEU A 99 -8.15 -15.87 10.56
C LEU A 99 -8.66 -17.23 10.05
N GLY A 100 -9.95 -17.50 10.19
CA GLY A 100 -10.58 -18.72 9.67
C GLY A 100 -10.63 -18.83 8.13
N ARG A 101 -10.35 -17.75 7.39
CA ARG A 101 -10.26 -17.77 5.92
C ARG A 101 -8.87 -18.15 5.41
N ILE A 102 -7.88 -18.23 6.30
CA ILE A 102 -6.51 -18.61 5.94
C ILE A 102 -6.44 -20.14 5.88
N ASP A 103 -6.12 -20.67 4.71
CA ASP A 103 -6.01 -22.11 4.50
C ASP A 103 -4.86 -22.69 5.35
N GLY A 104 -5.09 -23.86 5.96
CA GLY A 104 -4.15 -24.51 6.88
C GLY A 104 -4.15 -24.00 8.34
N LEU A 105 -4.99 -23.02 8.69
CA LEU A 105 -5.07 -22.53 10.07
C LEU A 105 -6.08 -23.33 10.91
N THR A 106 -5.59 -24.16 11.84
CA THR A 106 -6.45 -24.94 12.73
C THR A 106 -7.07 -24.06 13.83
N THR A 107 -8.16 -24.54 14.44
CA THR A 107 -8.80 -23.84 15.57
C THR A 107 -7.85 -23.62 16.76
N ALA A 108 -6.87 -24.51 16.95
CA ALA A 108 -5.85 -24.35 17.99
C ALA A 108 -4.92 -23.17 17.67
N ASN A 109 -4.44 -23.06 16.43
CA ASN A 109 -3.59 -21.95 15.98
C ASN A 109 -4.31 -20.61 16.09
N ILE A 110 -5.60 -20.57 15.77
CA ILE A 110 -6.44 -19.37 15.90
C ILE A 110 -6.50 -18.89 17.35
N LYS A 111 -6.65 -19.81 18.33
CA LYS A 111 -6.70 -19.45 19.76
C LYS A 111 -5.38 -18.84 20.25
N VAL A 112 -4.25 -19.42 19.85
CA VAL A 112 -2.92 -18.92 20.23
C VAL A 112 -2.68 -17.51 19.68
N LEU A 113 -3.04 -17.29 18.41
CA LEU A 113 -2.93 -15.97 17.80
C LEU A 113 -3.85 -14.94 18.45
N LEU A 114 -5.09 -15.32 18.79
CA LEU A 114 -6.03 -14.43 19.46
C LEU A 114 -5.48 -13.97 20.83
N ALA A 115 -4.97 -14.92 21.63
CA ALA A 115 -4.39 -14.62 22.93
C ALA A 115 -3.16 -13.70 22.85
N ALA A 116 -2.32 -13.88 21.83
CA ALA A 116 -1.17 -12.99 21.61
C ALA A 116 -1.63 -11.57 21.26
N ILE A 117 -2.63 -11.43 20.38
CA ILE A 117 -3.18 -10.13 19.98
C ILE A 117 -3.82 -9.42 21.19
N GLU A 118 -4.61 -10.14 22.00
CA GLU A 118 -5.22 -9.59 23.22
C GLU A 118 -4.16 -9.12 24.22
N GLY A 119 -3.08 -9.88 24.41
CA GLY A 119 -1.96 -9.48 25.26
C GLY A 119 -1.27 -8.19 24.78
N PHE A 120 -1.07 -8.04 23.47
CA PHE A 120 -0.53 -6.81 22.88
C PHE A 120 -1.48 -5.62 23.02
N GLN A 121 -2.79 -5.83 22.91
CA GLN A 121 -3.77 -4.76 23.12
C GLN A 121 -3.76 -4.27 24.56
N LEU A 122 -3.76 -5.18 25.54
CA LEU A 122 -3.69 -4.83 26.96
C LEU A 122 -2.43 -4.00 27.29
N ALA A 123 -1.27 -4.41 26.76
CA ALA A 123 -0.01 -3.70 26.95
C ALA A 123 0.00 -2.29 26.29
N ASN A 124 -0.73 -2.11 25.19
CA ASN A 124 -0.86 -0.82 24.52
C ASN A 124 -1.91 0.10 25.17
N ASP A 125 -2.96 -0.45 25.78
CA ASP A 125 -3.93 0.31 26.59
C ASP A 125 -3.30 0.83 27.89
N GLU A 126 -2.25 0.17 28.41
CA GLU A 126 -1.47 0.65 29.54
C GLU A 126 -0.41 1.72 29.19
N GLN A 127 -0.24 2.10 27.92
CA GLN A 127 0.59 3.27 27.60
C GLN A 127 -0.17 4.55 28.01
N PRO A 128 0.30 5.32 29.01
CA PRO A 128 -0.32 6.58 29.35
C PRO A 128 -0.27 7.50 28.15
N SER A 129 -1.47 7.90 27.71
CA SER A 129 -1.71 9.00 26.78
C SER A 129 -0.68 10.10 27.02
N GLN A 130 0.19 10.36 26.02
CA GLN A 130 0.97 11.58 26.02
C GLN A 130 -0.01 12.74 26.05
N SER A 131 -0.20 13.28 27.24
CA SER A 131 -0.90 14.51 27.52
C SER A 131 -0.22 15.62 26.74
N GLN A 132 -0.83 15.96 25.62
CA GLN A 132 -1.12 17.33 25.20
C GLN A 132 -0.36 18.40 25.99
N ARG A 133 0.90 18.64 25.65
CA ARG A 133 1.55 19.95 25.90
C ARG A 133 1.19 20.88 24.74
N ARG A 134 -0.05 21.36 24.74
CA ARG A 134 -0.38 22.65 24.12
C ARG A 134 -0.12 23.75 25.16
N ASP A 135 0.34 24.89 24.66
CA ASP A 135 0.35 26.20 25.32
C ASP A 135 1.31 26.42 26.49
N GLN A 136 2.55 26.83 26.16
CA GLN A 136 3.28 27.86 26.93
C GLN A 136 4.15 28.71 25.99
N SER A 137 3.52 29.41 25.04
CA SER A 137 4.17 30.51 24.30
C SER A 137 3.34 31.78 24.40
N GLU A 138 2.77 32.06 25.57
CA GLU A 138 2.10 33.34 25.79
C GLU A 138 2.17 33.72 27.27
N SER A 139 3.22 34.47 27.66
CA SER A 139 3.23 35.35 28.84
C SER A 139 4.57 36.09 28.98
N ALA A 140 4.78 37.17 28.22
CA ALA A 140 5.61 38.30 28.66
C ALA A 140 5.42 39.53 27.76
N ASN A 141 4.18 39.96 27.54
CA ASN A 141 3.91 41.34 27.14
C ASN A 141 3.22 42.02 28.32
N ARG A 142 3.98 42.77 29.13
CA ARG A 142 3.46 43.61 30.21
C ARG A 142 3.71 45.08 29.85
N PRO A 143 2.67 45.94 29.81
CA PRO A 143 2.87 47.37 29.61
C PRO A 143 3.13 48.11 30.94
N ARG A 144 4.06 49.08 30.86
CA ARG A 144 4.07 50.44 31.48
C ARG A 144 4.13 50.58 33.02
N VAL A 145 5.03 51.44 33.55
CA VAL A 145 4.77 52.71 34.30
C VAL A 145 6.10 53.34 34.83
N LYS A 146 6.13 54.67 34.79
CA LYS A 146 7.09 55.74 35.21
C LYS A 146 7.97 55.57 36.47
N ALA A 147 9.17 56.18 36.36
CA ALA A 147 9.99 57.05 37.25
C ALA A 147 9.71 57.11 38.78
N PRO A 148 10.75 57.42 39.59
CA PRO A 148 11.13 58.83 39.82
C PRO A 148 12.52 59.23 39.32
#